data_AF-A0A929VRR1-F1
#
_entry.id   AF-A0A929VRR1-F1
#
_cell.length_a   1.000
_cell.length_b   1.000
_cell.length_c   1.000
_cell.angle_alpha   90.00
_cell.angle_beta   90.00
_cell.angle_gamma   90.00
#
_symmetry.space_group_name_H-M   'P 1'
#
loop_
_entity.id
_entity.type
_entity.pdbx_description
1 polymer ?
#
loop_
_entity_poly.entity_id
_entity_poly.type
_entity_poly.pdbx_seq_one_letter_code
_entity_poly.pdbx_strand_id
1 'polypeptide(L)'
;MIEKKLVSKYNIDTESKGGAKQLGQIISKAFPENSKNSDDIKNRVFLTTKKTLLNEFNHFEGNMSIFQPAIDITDHMLGKEKTDILAFVNKL
;
A
#
# COMPACT_ATOMS: atom_id res chain seq x y z
N MET A 1 2.71 7.92 -0.86
CA MET A 1 2.78 8.22 0.60
C MET A 1 3.07 7.00 1.47
N ILE A 2 2.34 5.89 1.27
CA ILE A 2 2.48 4.68 2.11
C ILE A 2 3.81 3.93 1.87
N GLU A 3 4.25 3.85 0.62
CA GLU A 3 5.50 3.19 0.24
C GLU A 3 6.70 3.83 0.94
N LYS A 4 6.79 5.16 0.91
CA LYS A 4 7.85 5.92 1.58
C LYS A 4 7.89 5.63 3.09
N LYS A 5 6.73 5.54 3.75
CA LYS A 5 6.67 5.26 5.19
C LYS A 5 7.06 3.81 5.51
N LEU A 6 6.63 2.83 4.71
CA LEU A 6 7.07 1.43 4.88
C LEU A 6 8.57 1.26 4.61
N VAL A 7 9.08 1.88 3.55
CA VAL A 7 10.50 1.87 3.20
C VAL A 7 11.34 2.45 4.32
N SER A 8 10.96 3.62 4.84
CA SER A 8 11.66 4.27 5.95
C SER A 8 11.57 3.48 7.26
N LYS A 9 10.41 2.92 7.59
CA LYS A 9 10.20 2.21 8.86
C LYS A 9 10.91 0.86 8.91
N TYR A 10 10.89 0.11 7.81
CA TYR A 10 11.44 -1.25 7.73
C TYR A 10 12.78 -1.32 6.99
N ASN A 11 13.37 -0.17 6.64
CA ASN A 11 14.62 -0.04 5.91
C ASN A 11 14.67 -0.90 4.63
N ILE A 12 13.62 -0.78 3.82
CA ILE A 12 13.44 -1.61 2.63
C ILE A 12 14.21 -1.03 1.45
N ASP A 13 15.12 -1.80 0.89
CA ASP A 13 15.81 -1.43 -0.35
C ASP A 13 14.84 -1.43 -1.55
N THR A 14 14.76 -0.27 -2.24
CA THR A 14 13.97 -0.02 -3.46
C THR A 14 14.82 0.17 -4.71
N GLU A 15 16.11 0.48 -4.56
CA GLU A 15 16.95 0.99 -5.66
C GLU A 15 17.81 -0.10 -6.30
N SER A 16 18.20 -1.14 -5.55
CA SER A 16 19.08 -2.17 -6.10
C SER A 16 18.41 -3.01 -7.20
N LYS A 17 19.21 -3.82 -7.91
CA LYS A 17 18.70 -4.80 -8.89
C LYS A 17 17.70 -5.80 -8.28
N GLY A 18 17.74 -6.02 -6.95
CA GLY A 18 16.78 -6.84 -6.18
C GLY A 18 15.86 -6.02 -5.26
N GLY A 19 15.84 -4.70 -5.44
CA GLY A 19 15.02 -3.78 -4.68
C GLY A 19 13.52 -4.00 -4.91
N ALA A 20 12.72 -3.66 -3.91
CA ALA A 20 11.26 -3.71 -4.03
C ALA A 20 10.77 -2.48 -4.80
N LYS A 21 10.39 -2.67 -6.07
CA LYS A 21 9.98 -1.60 -6.98
C LYS A 21 8.49 -1.32 -6.98
N GLN A 22 7.70 -2.29 -6.51
CA GLN A 22 6.25 -2.20 -6.45
C GLN A 22 5.77 -2.27 -5.01
N LEU A 23 4.68 -1.56 -4.69
CA LEU A 23 4.02 -1.61 -3.39
C LEU A 23 3.81 -3.03 -2.86
N GLY A 24 3.46 -3.99 -3.72
CA GLY A 24 3.31 -5.39 -3.31
C GLY A 24 4.59 -6.00 -2.75
N GLN A 25 5.73 -5.75 -3.41
CA GLN A 25 7.03 -6.24 -2.95
C GLN A 25 7.46 -5.53 -1.65
N ILE A 26 7.14 -4.23 -1.52
CA ILE A 26 7.39 -3.46 -0.31
C ILE A 26 6.57 -4.03 0.86
N ILE A 27 5.29 -4.34 0.65
CA ILE A 27 4.43 -4.97 1.67
C ILE A 27 4.99 -6.35 2.07
N SER A 28 5.37 -7.19 1.12
CA SER A 28 5.94 -8.51 1.40
C SER A 28 7.26 -8.45 2.17
N LYS A 29 8.11 -7.42 1.91
CA LYS A 29 9.33 -7.18 2.69
C LYS A 29 9.05 -6.59 4.08
N ALA A 30 8.06 -5.70 4.20
CA ALA A 30 7.62 -5.13 5.49
C ALA A 30 6.96 -6.17 6.41
N PHE A 31 6.21 -7.11 5.84
CA PHE A 31 5.43 -8.11 6.55
C PHE A 31 5.61 -9.52 5.94
N PRO A 32 6.73 -10.21 6.23
CA PRO A 32 7.07 -11.49 5.62
C PRO A 32 6.01 -12.59 5.85
N GLU A 33 5.82 -13.48 4.88
CA GLU A 33 4.84 -14.57 4.96
C GLU A 33 5.06 -15.52 6.14
N ASN A 34 6.33 -15.75 6.46
CA ASN A 34 6.77 -16.58 7.57
C ASN A 34 6.83 -15.81 8.91
N SER A 35 6.31 -14.58 8.99
CA SER A 35 6.25 -13.86 10.26
C SER A 35 5.40 -14.63 11.26
N LYS A 36 5.96 -14.82 12.46
CA LYS A 36 5.26 -15.44 13.61
C LYS A 36 4.35 -14.43 14.33
N ASN A 37 4.43 -13.15 13.98
CA ASN A 37 3.61 -12.11 14.57
C ASN A 37 2.24 -12.04 13.85
N SER A 38 1.17 -12.26 14.61
CA SER A 38 -0.21 -12.18 14.10
C SER A 38 -0.52 -10.81 13.50
N ASP A 39 0.06 -9.74 14.03
CA ASP A 39 -0.20 -8.40 13.54
C ASP A 39 0.46 -8.13 12.18
N ASP A 40 1.64 -8.72 11.91
CA ASP A 40 2.26 -8.63 10.59
C ASP A 40 1.41 -9.33 9.53
N ILE A 41 0.82 -10.48 9.89
CA ILE A 41 -0.09 -11.22 9.00
C ILE A 41 -1.33 -10.37 8.70
N LYS A 42 -1.96 -9.78 9.73
CA LYS A 42 -3.12 -8.89 9.55
C LYS A 42 -2.78 -7.67 8.70
N ASN A 43 -1.64 -7.03 8.97
CA ASN A 43 -1.19 -5.85 8.23
C ASN A 43 -0.89 -6.17 6.77
N ARG A 44 -0.28 -7.33 6.48
CA ARG A 44 -0.08 -7.82 5.11
C ARG A 44 -1.41 -8.02 4.39
N VAL A 45 -2.35 -8.74 5.01
CA VAL A 45 -3.67 -9.01 4.42
C VAL A 45 -4.42 -7.69 4.16
N PHE A 46 -4.41 -6.77 5.13
CA PHE A 46 -5.04 -5.46 4.99
C PHE A 46 -4.46 -4.66 3.81
N LEU A 47 -3.13 -4.52 3.73
CA LEU A 47 -2.50 -3.74 2.66
C LEU A 47 -2.59 -4.43 1.30
N THR A 48 -2.56 -5.76 1.25
CA THR A 48 -2.67 -6.52 0.00
C THR A 48 -4.08 -6.45 -0.57
N THR A 49 -5.11 -6.59 0.27
CA THR A 49 -6.52 -6.47 -0.16
C THR A 49 -6.85 -5.06 -0.66
N LYS A 50 -6.17 -4.03 -0.12
CA LYS A 50 -6.32 -2.63 -0.55
C LYS A 50 -5.30 -2.19 -1.60
N LYS A 51 -4.46 -3.09 -2.12
CA LYS A 51 -3.36 -2.74 -3.04
C LYS A 51 -3.85 -2.04 -4.30
N THR A 52 -4.97 -2.50 -4.86
CA THR A 52 -5.58 -1.87 -6.04
C THR A 52 -5.92 -0.41 -5.75
N LEU A 53 -6.60 -0.16 -4.63
CA LEU A 53 -6.97 1.17 -4.19
C LEU A 53 -5.77 2.07 -3.86
N LEU A 54 -4.76 1.50 -3.21
CA LEU A 54 -3.51 2.21 -2.87
C LEU A 54 -2.74 2.64 -4.11
N ASN A 55 -2.71 1.77 -5.13
CA ASN A 55 -2.10 2.09 -6.42
C ASN A 55 -2.88 3.19 -7.14
N GLU A 56 -4.22 3.14 -7.11
CA GLU A 56 -5.07 4.20 -7.65
C GLU A 56 -4.89 5.52 -6.92
N PHE A 57 -4.80 5.51 -5.58
CA PHE A 57 -4.55 6.72 -4.79
C PHE A 57 -3.19 7.35 -5.12
N ASN A 58 -2.13 6.54 -5.22
CA ASN A 58 -0.81 7.01 -5.66
C ASN A 58 -0.83 7.56 -7.10
N HIS A 59 -1.71 7.06 -7.97
CA HIS A 59 -1.90 7.57 -9.33
C HIS A 59 -2.73 8.87 -9.37
N PHE A 60 -3.77 8.97 -8.54
CA PHE A 60 -4.68 10.12 -8.46
C PHE A 60 -3.97 11.41 -8.01
N GLU A 61 -2.93 11.31 -7.17
CA GLU A 61 -2.10 12.47 -6.80
C GLU A 61 -1.04 12.84 -7.85
N GLY A 62 -0.83 12.03 -8.90
CA GLY A 62 0.29 12.16 -9.85
C GLY A 62 -0.04 12.68 -11.24
N ASN A 63 -1.17 12.28 -11.85
CA ASN A 63 -1.67 12.83 -13.11
C ASN A 63 -3.05 12.23 -13.46
N MET A 64 -4.00 13.06 -13.87
CA MET A 64 -5.32 12.63 -14.33
C MET A 64 -5.23 12.16 -15.78
N SER A 65 -5.70 10.94 -16.04
CA SER A 65 -5.68 10.22 -17.32
C SER A 65 -4.45 9.33 -17.51
N ILE A 66 -4.64 8.01 -17.40
CA ILE A 66 -4.77 7.17 -18.59
C ILE A 66 -5.10 5.71 -18.23
N PHE A 67 -6.27 5.30 -18.75
CA PHE A 67 -6.85 3.94 -18.82
C PHE A 67 -7.65 3.43 -17.62
N GLN A 68 -8.97 3.62 -17.70
CA GLN A 68 -10.00 2.77 -17.08
C GLN A 68 -10.15 1.46 -17.88
N PRO A 69 -10.64 0.32 -17.31
CA PRO A 69 -11.59 0.23 -16.19
C PRO A 69 -11.22 -0.76 -15.07
N ALA A 70 -11.51 -0.44 -13.80
CA ALA A 70 -11.74 -1.43 -12.75
C ALA A 70 -12.42 -0.82 -11.50
N ILE A 71 -13.63 -1.30 -11.21
CA ILE A 71 -14.47 -1.01 -10.03
C ILE A 71 -15.16 0.37 -10.05
N ASP A 72 -16.49 0.32 -9.96
CA ASP A 72 -17.40 1.44 -9.69
C ASP A 72 -17.21 1.90 -8.23
N ILE A 73 -16.03 2.42 -7.90
CA ILE A 73 -15.73 2.96 -6.57
C ILE A 73 -16.25 4.40 -6.54
N THR A 74 -17.37 4.59 -5.88
CA THR A 74 -17.91 5.94 -5.63
C THR A 74 -16.93 6.80 -4.83
N ASP A 75 -16.94 8.12 -5.04
CA ASP A 75 -16.11 9.09 -4.31
C ASP A 75 -16.19 8.94 -2.78
N HIS A 76 -17.36 8.52 -2.27
CA HIS A 76 -17.58 8.23 -0.85
C HIS A 76 -16.80 7.00 -0.36
N MET A 77 -16.73 5.92 -1.14
CA MET A 77 -15.90 4.76 -0.81
C MET A 77 -14.42 5.12 -0.83
N LEU A 78 -13.97 5.93 -1.79
CA LEU A 78 -12.59 6.46 -1.81
C LEU A 78 -12.26 7.27 -0.55
N GLY A 79 -13.19 8.13 -0.11
CA GLY A 79 -13.00 8.99 1.07
C GLY A 79 -12.86 8.20 2.38
N LYS A 80 -13.75 7.24 2.62
CA LYS A 80 -13.68 6.37 3.81
C LYS A 80 -12.39 5.55 3.81
N GLU A 81 -12.09 4.92 2.69
CA GLU A 81 -10.91 4.07 2.56
C GLU A 81 -9.60 4.85 2.70
N LYS A 82 -9.52 6.05 2.14
CA LYS A 82 -8.40 6.97 2.37
C LYS A 82 -8.20 7.23 3.86
N THR A 83 -9.28 7.47 4.59
CA THR A 83 -9.24 7.73 6.04
C THR A 83 -8.75 6.52 6.81
N ASP A 84 -9.24 5.32 6.48
CA ASP A 84 -8.83 4.06 7.12
C ASP A 84 -7.34 3.76 6.87
N ILE A 85 -6.87 4.01 5.63
CA ILE A 85 -5.46 3.85 5.25
C ILE A 85 -4.59 4.87 5.99
N LEU A 86 -4.98 6.15 6.04
CA LEU A 86 -4.25 7.18 6.79
C LEU A 86 -4.17 6.85 8.28
N ALA A 87 -5.28 6.42 8.87
CA ALA A 87 -5.33 6.03 10.28
C ALA A 87 -4.40 4.83 10.56
N PHE A 88 -4.39 3.83 9.68
CA PHE A 88 -3.47 2.70 9.76
C PHE A 88 -2.01 3.18 9.67
N VAL A 89 -1.70 4.00 8.67
CA VAL A 89 -0.36 4.54 8.46
C VAL A 89 0.10 5.35 9.66
N ASN A 90 -0.76 6.13 10.30
CA ASN A 90 -0.41 6.89 11.50
C ASN A 90 -0.16 6.02 12.73
N LYS A 91 -0.74 4.82 12.79
CA LYS A 91 -0.53 3.84 13.86
C LYS A 91 0.70 2.94 13.65
N LEU A 92 1.23 2.88 12.41
CA LEU A 92 2.56 2.35 12.12
C LEU A 92 3.63 3.33 12.59
#